data_AF-B0T4Y4-F1
#
_entry.id   AF-B0T4Y4-F1
#
_cell.length_a   1.000
_cell.length_b   1.000
_cell.length_c   1.000
_cell.angle_alpha   90.00
_cell.angle_beta   90.00
_cell.angle_gamma   90.00
#
_symmetry.space_group_name_H-M   'P 1'
#
loop_
_entity.id
_entity.type
_entity.pdbx_description
1 polymer ?
#
loop_
_entity_poly.entity_id
_entity_poly.type
_entity_poly.pdbx_seq_one_letter_code
_entity_poly.pdbx_strand_id
1 'polypeptide(L)'
;MKRSSSLVAVAATLSILAPAGAFAQAKPSKAQNMQTQAMAEIPHCARKLGTVSIMDGDDTRGWMQYNLASPQKLLKAIVQKSGCFNLVDRGAGLNAAQIERNVGGNLGLQRGSNVGQGQIKAADYVLVAEVQASDSNAGGGAVAGALGGLIGGRAGGLIGGIKTKKLEANTVLSLTNVRTTETVAVQDGYAVKNDIGWGAGGGYGFAGAVGGGYESTDIGRIVTLAFINSYTKMVSDLGLLSNDVPAAQAAPSKTFVATRVVNLRASPAPGGKLLRALPAGSTVYPTGKKQDMWWEVADENDNVGWVLNAGLEPAR
;
A
#
# COMPACT_ATOMS: atom_id res chain seq x y z
N MET A 1 79.53 35.76 15.92
CA MET A 1 78.47 36.47 15.18
C MET A 1 77.90 35.53 14.11
N LYS A 2 76.57 35.31 14.14
CA LYS A 2 75.63 34.98 13.03
C LYS A 2 76.01 33.84 12.04
N ARG A 3 75.30 32.71 12.07
CA ARG A 3 74.13 32.30 11.20
C ARG A 3 74.59 31.96 9.76
N SER A 4 74.24 30.85 9.09
CA SER A 4 72.98 30.10 9.05
C SER A 4 73.16 28.67 8.51
N SER A 5 72.28 27.80 8.97
CA SER A 5 72.05 26.41 8.55
C SER A 5 71.39 26.25 7.17
N SER A 6 71.61 25.11 6.52
CA SER A 6 70.66 24.50 5.58
C SER A 6 70.79 22.98 5.67
N LEU A 7 69.82 22.35 6.34
CA LEU A 7 69.61 20.90 6.41
C LEU A 7 68.69 20.50 5.26
N VAL A 8 69.18 19.65 4.36
CA VAL A 8 68.36 18.97 3.35
C VAL A 8 67.74 17.74 4.00
N ALA A 9 66.42 17.75 4.18
CA ALA A 9 65.65 16.62 4.67
C ALA A 9 65.32 15.68 3.51
N VAL A 10 65.85 14.46 3.55
CA VAL A 10 65.44 13.36 2.68
C VAL A 10 64.16 12.76 3.25
N ALA A 11 63.02 12.98 2.57
CA ALA A 11 61.76 12.36 2.92
C ALA A 11 61.72 10.92 2.40
N ALA A 12 61.79 9.95 3.30
CA ALA A 12 61.52 8.55 2.99
C ALA A 12 60.00 8.34 2.86
N THR A 13 59.52 8.20 1.63
CA THR A 13 58.13 7.77 1.35
C THR A 13 57.97 6.31 1.69
N LEU A 14 57.33 6.03 2.84
CA LEU A 14 56.93 4.69 3.26
C LEU A 14 55.70 4.26 2.43
N SER A 15 55.93 3.54 1.35
CA SER A 15 54.88 2.93 0.52
C SER A 15 54.20 1.81 1.31
N ILE A 16 53.09 2.11 1.99
CA ILE A 16 52.21 1.08 2.57
C ILE A 16 51.52 0.38 1.39
N LEU A 17 52.08 -0.76 0.95
CA LEU A 17 51.32 -1.73 0.18
C LEU A 17 50.23 -2.32 1.09
N ALA A 18 49.04 -1.73 1.06
CA ALA A 18 47.86 -2.44 1.49
C ALA A 18 47.70 -3.66 0.56
N PRO A 19 47.55 -4.89 1.08
CA PRO A 19 47.06 -5.96 0.24
C PRO A 19 45.69 -5.51 -0.22
N ALA A 20 45.52 -5.33 -1.53
CA ALA A 20 44.21 -5.33 -2.15
C ALA A 20 43.64 -6.73 -1.93
N GLY A 21 43.09 -6.97 -0.74
CA GLY A 21 42.23 -8.09 -0.47
C GLY A 21 41.07 -7.92 -1.43
N ALA A 22 41.12 -8.66 -2.53
CA ALA A 22 39.96 -8.94 -3.32
C ALA A 22 38.93 -9.53 -2.34
N PHE A 23 38.00 -8.71 -1.88
CA PHE A 23 36.77 -9.21 -1.31
C PHE A 23 36.16 -10.07 -2.40
N ALA A 24 36.35 -11.39 -2.31
CA ALA A 24 35.62 -12.33 -3.11
C ALA A 24 34.14 -11.98 -2.87
N GLN A 25 33.49 -11.37 -3.85
CA GLN A 25 32.05 -11.19 -3.84
C GLN A 25 31.47 -12.59 -3.68
N ALA A 26 31.03 -12.91 -2.47
CA ALA A 26 30.36 -14.15 -2.19
C ALA A 26 29.23 -14.28 -3.22
N LYS A 27 29.19 -15.39 -3.94
CA LYS A 27 28.08 -15.69 -4.86
C LYS A 27 26.78 -15.49 -4.09
N PRO A 28 25.77 -14.82 -4.67
CA PRO A 28 24.51 -14.59 -3.98
C PRO A 28 24.00 -15.92 -3.45
N SER A 29 23.68 -15.95 -2.16
CA SER A 29 23.19 -17.16 -1.52
C SER A 29 21.91 -17.62 -2.24
N LYS A 30 21.61 -18.93 -2.19
CA LYS A 30 20.35 -19.44 -2.76
C LYS A 30 19.12 -18.69 -2.20
N ALA A 31 19.26 -18.23 -0.97
CA ALA A 31 18.35 -17.34 -0.29
C ALA A 31 18.17 -15.99 -1.01
N GLN A 32 19.29 -15.32 -1.31
CA GLN A 32 19.30 -14.07 -2.06
C GLN A 32 18.72 -14.23 -3.47
N ASN A 33 18.98 -15.36 -4.13
CA ASN A 33 18.37 -15.65 -5.44
C ASN A 33 16.85 -15.86 -5.35
N MET A 34 16.37 -16.57 -4.32
CA MET A 34 14.92 -16.72 -4.06
C MET A 34 14.26 -15.39 -3.68
N GLN A 35 14.94 -14.55 -2.90
CA GLN A 35 14.47 -13.19 -2.61
C GLN A 35 14.38 -12.38 -3.90
N THR A 36 15.40 -12.39 -4.76
CA THR A 36 15.36 -11.71 -6.05
C THR A 36 14.23 -12.23 -6.94
N GLN A 37 13.93 -13.54 -6.90
CA GLN A 37 12.85 -14.15 -7.67
C GLN A 37 11.46 -13.71 -7.18
N ALA A 38 11.18 -13.83 -5.87
CA ALA A 38 9.93 -13.33 -5.29
C ALA A 38 9.76 -11.81 -5.47
N MET A 39 10.88 -11.08 -5.46
CA MET A 39 10.90 -9.64 -5.74
C MET A 39 10.69 -9.30 -7.21
N ALA A 40 11.00 -10.22 -8.13
CA ALA A 40 10.78 -10.05 -9.57
C ALA A 40 9.33 -10.33 -9.97
N GLU A 41 8.58 -11.05 -9.14
CA GLU A 41 7.14 -11.28 -9.30
C GLU A 41 6.29 -10.05 -8.93
N ILE A 42 6.87 -9.07 -8.23
CA ILE A 42 6.17 -7.82 -7.90
C ILE A 42 6.04 -6.97 -9.18
N PRO A 43 4.83 -6.51 -9.53
CA PRO A 43 4.61 -5.70 -10.73
C PRO A 43 5.27 -4.34 -10.57
N HIS A 44 5.74 -3.77 -11.67
CA HIS A 44 6.24 -2.40 -11.73
C HIS A 44 5.40 -1.55 -12.67
N CYS A 45 4.97 -0.39 -12.20
CA CYS A 45 4.17 0.54 -12.99
C CYS A 45 5.00 1.74 -13.44
N ALA A 46 4.91 2.08 -14.72
CA ALA A 46 5.54 3.29 -15.26
C ALA A 46 4.92 4.58 -14.70
N ARG A 47 3.64 4.54 -14.29
CA ARG A 47 2.92 5.64 -13.65
C ARG A 47 2.26 5.20 -12.35
N LYS A 48 2.10 6.14 -11.42
CA LYS A 48 1.35 5.89 -10.17
C LYS A 48 -0.15 5.81 -10.48
N LEU A 49 -0.84 4.82 -9.93
CA LEU A 49 -2.29 4.62 -10.02
C LEU A 49 -3.08 5.49 -9.03
N GLY A 50 -2.42 5.94 -7.95
CA GLY A 50 -3.02 6.82 -6.95
C GLY A 50 -2.23 6.82 -5.64
N THR A 51 -2.83 7.36 -4.59
CA THR A 51 -2.30 7.32 -3.22
C THR A 51 -3.10 6.33 -2.39
N VAL A 52 -2.42 5.43 -1.68
CA VAL A 52 -3.06 4.35 -0.93
C VAL A 52 -2.60 4.33 0.52
N SER A 53 -3.54 4.10 1.45
CA SER A 53 -3.24 3.65 2.81
C SER A 53 -3.54 2.18 2.96
N ILE A 54 -2.82 1.47 3.81
CA ILE A 54 -2.99 0.03 4.00
C ILE A 54 -3.61 -0.22 5.38
N MET A 55 -4.65 -1.04 5.42
CA MET A 55 -5.34 -1.50 6.62
C MET A 55 -5.31 -3.02 6.69
N ASP A 56 -5.16 -3.57 7.89
CA ASP A 56 -5.46 -4.99 8.11
C ASP A 56 -6.98 -5.14 8.07
N GLY A 57 -7.47 -6.28 7.59
CA GLY A 57 -8.89 -6.59 7.68
C GLY A 57 -9.32 -6.99 9.08
N ASP A 58 -10.62 -7.17 9.25
CA ASP A 58 -11.25 -7.25 10.57
C ASP A 58 -10.91 -8.56 11.31
N ASP A 59 -10.67 -9.67 10.59
CA ASP A 59 -10.34 -10.96 11.20
C ASP A 59 -8.83 -11.18 11.36
N THR A 60 -8.34 -10.82 12.54
CA THR A 60 -6.93 -11.00 12.92
C THR A 60 -6.50 -12.46 13.12
N ARG A 61 -7.45 -13.39 13.28
CA ARG A 61 -7.15 -14.80 13.59
C ARG A 61 -6.40 -15.48 12.45
N GLY A 62 -6.69 -15.10 11.20
CA GLY A 62 -6.14 -15.72 10.00
C GLY A 62 -4.62 -15.68 9.89
N TRP A 63 -3.96 -14.65 10.43
CA TRP A 63 -2.50 -14.57 10.48
C TRP A 63 -1.92 -14.84 11.88
N MET A 64 -2.64 -14.47 12.95
CA MET A 64 -2.18 -14.71 14.32
C MET A 64 -2.09 -16.21 14.66
N GLN A 65 -2.97 -17.05 14.11
CA GLN A 65 -2.91 -18.50 14.31
C GLN A 65 -1.62 -19.14 13.76
N TYR A 66 -0.95 -18.44 12.84
CA TYR A 66 0.32 -18.86 12.25
C TYR A 66 1.52 -18.09 12.82
N ASN A 67 1.32 -17.33 13.90
CA ASN A 67 2.34 -16.49 14.53
C ASN A 67 2.97 -15.49 13.54
N LEU A 68 2.16 -15.00 12.59
CA LEU A 68 2.55 -13.98 11.64
C LEU A 68 2.23 -12.59 12.20
N ALA A 69 3.03 -11.59 11.84
CA ALA A 69 2.72 -10.20 12.12
C ALA A 69 1.56 -9.69 11.23
N SER A 70 1.08 -8.48 11.52
CA SER A 70 0.08 -7.79 10.71
C SER A 70 0.48 -7.74 9.20
N PRO A 71 -0.41 -8.15 8.29
CA PRO A 71 -0.21 -8.09 6.84
C PRO A 71 0.14 -6.69 6.30
N GLN A 72 -0.31 -5.61 6.96
CA GLN A 72 0.07 -4.24 6.60
C GLN A 72 1.57 -4.07 6.44
N LYS A 73 2.40 -4.67 7.32
CA LYS A 73 3.86 -4.53 7.24
C LYS A 73 4.41 -5.09 5.94
N LEU A 74 3.92 -6.28 5.57
CA LEU A 74 4.29 -6.94 4.33
C LEU A 74 3.85 -6.12 3.11
N LEU A 75 2.59 -5.71 3.08
CA LEU A 75 2.03 -4.98 1.95
C LEU A 75 2.64 -3.60 1.79
N LYS A 76 3.03 -2.91 2.87
CA LYS A 76 3.80 -1.66 2.79
C LYS A 76 5.06 -1.85 1.96
N ALA A 77 5.82 -2.93 2.18
CA ALA A 77 7.02 -3.23 1.41
C ALA A 77 6.70 -3.61 -0.05
N ILE A 78 5.66 -4.41 -0.30
CA ILE A 78 5.22 -4.78 -1.67
C ILE A 78 4.81 -3.53 -2.47
N VAL A 79 3.99 -2.65 -1.88
CA VAL A 79 3.53 -1.41 -2.52
C VAL A 79 4.68 -0.43 -2.74
N GLN A 80 5.59 -0.28 -1.77
CA GLN A 80 6.77 0.57 -1.93
C GLN A 80 7.68 0.07 -3.06
N LYS A 81 7.87 -1.25 -3.16
CA LYS A 81 8.73 -1.86 -4.17
C LYS A 81 8.12 -1.85 -5.57
N SER A 82 6.82 -2.14 -5.70
CA SER A 82 6.13 -2.09 -7.00
C SER A 82 6.18 -0.70 -7.62
N GLY A 83 6.12 0.32 -6.77
CA GLY A 83 6.03 1.69 -7.22
C GLY A 83 4.70 1.98 -7.92
N CYS A 84 3.67 1.14 -7.81
CA CYS A 84 2.38 1.36 -8.47
C CYS A 84 1.48 2.37 -7.76
N PHE A 85 1.66 2.57 -6.45
CA PHE A 85 0.96 3.58 -5.67
C PHE A 85 1.94 4.48 -4.90
N ASN A 86 1.46 5.65 -4.48
CA ASN A 86 2.07 6.43 -3.42
C ASN A 86 1.53 5.94 -2.08
N LEU A 87 2.39 5.47 -1.19
CA LEU A 87 1.97 5.00 0.12
C LEU A 87 1.82 6.17 1.10
N VAL A 88 0.70 6.26 1.80
CA VAL A 88 0.54 7.12 2.98
C VAL A 88 0.38 6.27 4.23
N ASP A 89 1.14 6.59 5.27
CA ASP A 89 1.06 5.88 6.54
C ASP A 89 -0.05 6.49 7.41
N ARG A 90 -0.97 5.64 7.88
CA ARG A 90 -2.05 5.99 8.82
C ARG A 90 -1.84 5.40 10.22
N GLY A 91 -0.78 4.60 10.40
CA GLY A 91 -0.38 4.05 11.69
C GLY A 91 0.78 4.84 12.28
N ALA A 92 1.90 4.14 12.51
CA ALA A 92 3.09 4.70 13.18
C ALA A 92 3.59 6.00 12.54
N GLY A 93 3.62 6.11 11.21
CA GLY A 93 4.07 7.32 10.53
C GLY A 93 3.17 8.54 10.77
N LEU A 94 1.84 8.36 10.81
CA LEU A 94 0.92 9.46 11.15
C LEU A 94 1.05 9.85 12.63
N ASN A 95 1.19 8.86 13.52
CA ASN A 95 1.38 9.11 14.95
C ASN A 95 2.66 9.92 15.21
N ALA A 96 3.79 9.49 14.63
CA ALA A 96 5.04 10.25 14.70
C ALA A 96 4.87 11.68 14.15
N ALA A 97 4.19 11.83 13.02
CA ALA A 97 3.95 13.14 12.43
C ALA A 97 2.98 14.02 13.26
N GLN A 98 2.11 13.42 14.08
CA GLN A 98 1.28 14.13 15.04
C GLN A 98 2.11 14.60 16.24
N ILE A 99 3.02 13.76 16.73
CA ILE A 99 3.96 14.12 17.81
C ILE A 99 4.80 15.34 17.40
N GLU A 100 5.41 15.34 16.20
CA GLU A 100 6.20 16.48 15.70
C GLU A 100 5.38 17.77 15.56
N ARG A 101 4.10 17.66 15.15
CA ARG A 101 3.18 18.81 15.09
C ARG A 101 2.82 19.33 16.47
N ASN A 102 2.60 18.43 17.43
CA ASN A 102 2.33 18.80 18.83
C ASN A 102 3.56 19.46 19.47
N VAL A 103 4.78 19.00 19.15
CA VAL A 103 6.04 19.65 19.55
C VAL A 103 6.08 21.07 19.00
N GLY A 104 5.71 21.29 17.74
CA GLY A 104 5.63 22.64 17.18
C GLY A 104 4.58 23.56 17.81
N GLY A 105 3.51 23.00 18.37
CA GLY A 105 2.51 23.76 19.12
C GLY A 105 2.96 24.18 20.53
N ASN A 106 3.75 23.34 21.21
CA ASN A 106 4.05 23.51 22.65
C ASN A 106 5.51 23.86 22.97
N LEU A 107 6.47 23.43 22.15
CA LEU A 107 7.92 23.57 22.40
C LEU A 107 8.61 24.46 21.35
N GLY A 108 7.96 24.69 20.20
CA GLY A 108 8.49 25.46 19.08
C GLY A 108 9.42 24.63 18.19
N LEU A 109 9.34 24.85 16.86
CA LEU A 109 10.23 24.21 15.89
C LEU A 109 11.33 25.18 15.42
N GLN A 110 12.43 24.61 14.94
CA GLN A 110 13.48 25.40 14.30
C GLN A 110 12.92 26.18 13.10
N ARG A 111 13.45 27.39 12.87
CA ARG A 111 13.11 28.17 11.68
C ARG A 111 13.39 27.34 10.42
N GLY A 112 12.38 27.17 9.57
CA GLY A 112 12.47 26.38 8.34
C GLY A 112 11.99 24.92 8.46
N SER A 113 11.52 24.46 9.62
CA SER A 113 10.94 23.11 9.76
C SER A 113 9.69 22.88 8.90
N ASN A 114 8.99 23.94 8.50
CA ASN A 114 7.86 23.90 7.56
C ASN A 114 6.79 22.86 7.94
N VAL A 115 6.50 22.70 9.23
CA VAL A 115 5.42 21.83 9.73
C VAL A 115 4.22 22.70 10.07
N GLY A 116 3.07 22.42 9.45
CA GLY A 116 1.85 23.19 9.61
C GLY A 116 0.59 22.48 9.12
N GLN A 117 -0.53 23.20 9.20
CA GLN A 117 -1.84 22.71 8.75
C GLN A 117 -1.87 22.55 7.21
N GLY A 118 -2.67 21.62 6.71
CA GLY A 118 -2.88 21.39 5.26
C GLY A 118 -1.78 20.58 4.56
N GLN A 119 -0.77 20.08 5.27
CA GLN A 119 0.37 19.36 4.68
C GLN A 119 0.23 17.83 4.71
N ILE A 120 -0.82 17.29 5.35
CA ILE A 120 -1.05 15.85 5.40
C ILE A 120 -1.70 15.40 4.09
N LYS A 121 -1.02 14.49 3.38
CA LYS A 121 -1.54 13.91 2.15
C LYS A 121 -2.72 12.97 2.45
N ALA A 122 -3.84 13.15 1.76
CA ALA A 122 -4.98 12.24 1.79
C ALA A 122 -4.65 10.95 1.01
N ALA A 123 -5.29 9.84 1.39
CA ALA A 123 -5.27 8.62 0.58
C ALA A 123 -6.43 8.70 -0.40
N ASP A 124 -6.22 8.30 -1.65
CA ASP A 124 -7.28 8.15 -2.63
C ASP A 124 -8.01 6.81 -2.40
N TYR A 125 -7.25 5.79 -1.98
CA TYR A 125 -7.75 4.45 -1.70
C TYR A 125 -7.27 3.91 -0.35
N VAL A 126 -8.03 2.97 0.20
CA VAL A 126 -7.62 2.09 1.29
C VAL A 126 -7.48 0.68 0.75
N LEU A 127 -6.31 0.09 0.93
CA LEU A 127 -6.03 -1.31 0.63
C LEU A 127 -6.23 -2.12 1.91
N VAL A 128 -7.26 -2.95 1.97
CA VAL A 128 -7.55 -3.82 3.11
C VAL A 128 -7.06 -5.23 2.81
N ALA A 129 -6.36 -5.81 3.77
CA ALA A 129 -5.67 -7.07 3.61
C ALA A 129 -6.14 -8.12 4.61
N GLU A 130 -6.61 -9.24 4.10
CA GLU A 130 -7.14 -10.34 4.90
C GLU A 130 -6.41 -11.64 4.56
N VAL A 131 -6.13 -12.43 5.58
CA VAL A 131 -5.69 -13.82 5.44
C VAL A 131 -6.87 -14.68 5.86
N GLN A 132 -7.43 -15.47 4.94
CA GLN A 132 -8.47 -16.41 5.31
C GLN A 132 -7.84 -17.52 6.16
N ALA A 133 -8.35 -17.69 7.37
CA ALA A 133 -8.04 -18.86 8.17
C ALA A 133 -8.55 -20.10 7.43
N SER A 134 -7.67 -21.08 7.15
CA SER A 134 -8.14 -22.38 6.69
C SER A 134 -8.97 -23.00 7.80
N ASP A 135 -10.27 -23.19 7.58
CA ASP A 135 -11.12 -23.92 8.49
C ASP A 135 -10.58 -25.36 8.62
N SER A 136 -10.22 -25.76 9.83
CA SER A 136 -9.76 -27.11 10.16
C SER A 136 -10.79 -28.21 9.83
N ASN A 137 -12.01 -27.85 9.43
CA ASN A 137 -13.07 -28.76 9.03
C ASN A 137 -13.10 -29.10 7.52
N ALA A 138 -12.29 -28.44 6.67
CA ALA A 138 -12.35 -28.64 5.21
C ALA A 138 -11.50 -29.83 4.68
N GLY A 139 -11.14 -30.81 5.52
CA GLY A 139 -10.31 -31.93 5.07
C GLY A 139 -10.09 -33.02 6.11
N GLY A 140 -11.14 -33.67 6.59
CA GLY A 140 -10.98 -34.83 7.47
C GLY A 140 -12.27 -35.52 7.86
N GLY A 141 -12.58 -36.62 7.18
CA GLY A 141 -13.47 -37.65 7.71
C GLY A 141 -14.76 -37.85 6.92
N ALA A 142 -14.74 -38.79 5.96
CA ALA A 142 -15.79 -39.81 5.77
C ALA A 142 -15.63 -40.58 4.44
N VAL A 143 -15.07 -39.98 3.38
CA VAL A 143 -15.16 -40.57 2.03
C VAL A 143 -13.86 -41.22 1.54
N ALA A 144 -12.69 -40.79 2.01
CA ALA A 144 -11.41 -41.35 1.56
C ALA A 144 -11.06 -42.72 2.17
N GLY A 145 -11.76 -43.16 3.22
CA GLY A 145 -11.58 -44.49 3.84
C GLY A 145 -12.49 -45.59 3.29
N ALA A 146 -13.54 -45.23 2.54
CA ALA A 146 -14.55 -46.19 2.09
C ALA A 146 -14.33 -46.73 0.66
N LEU A 147 -13.53 -46.04 -0.16
CA LEU A 147 -13.23 -46.47 -1.53
C LEU A 147 -11.95 -47.33 -1.66
N GLY A 148 -11.14 -47.43 -0.60
CA GLY A 148 -9.94 -48.27 -0.56
C GLY A 148 -10.20 -49.74 -0.18
N GLY A 149 -11.44 -50.11 0.14
CA GLY A 149 -11.80 -51.44 0.64
C GLY A 149 -12.45 -52.39 -0.38
N LEU A 150 -12.71 -51.94 -1.61
CA LEU A 150 -13.55 -52.69 -2.57
C LEU A 150 -12.84 -53.07 -3.89
N ILE A 151 -11.50 -52.96 -3.95
CA ILE A 151 -10.70 -53.50 -5.07
C ILE A 151 -9.68 -54.45 -4.48
N GLY A 152 -9.88 -55.74 -4.75
CA GLY A 152 -9.25 -56.86 -4.06
C GLY A 152 -7.78 -57.11 -4.36
N GLY A 153 -7.14 -57.79 -3.41
CA GLY A 153 -5.82 -58.40 -3.54
C GLY A 153 -5.13 -58.49 -2.18
N ARG A 154 -4.75 -59.70 -1.75
CA ARG A 154 -4.18 -60.02 -0.42
C ARG A 154 -2.72 -59.53 -0.23
N ALA A 155 -2.34 -58.45 -0.90
CA ALA A 155 -0.98 -57.89 -0.88
C ALA A 155 -1.06 -56.36 -1.03
N GLY A 156 -1.08 -55.65 0.10
CA GLY A 156 -1.14 -54.18 0.10
C GLY A 156 -1.31 -53.56 1.49
N GLY A 157 -0.81 -54.22 2.53
CA GLY A 157 -0.59 -53.57 3.82
C GLY A 157 0.66 -52.69 3.72
N LEU A 158 0.58 -51.46 4.25
CA LEU A 158 1.55 -50.35 4.14
C LEU A 158 1.44 -49.50 2.87
N ILE A 159 0.41 -48.65 2.81
CA ILE A 159 0.63 -47.26 2.41
C ILE A 159 0.12 -46.39 3.55
N GLY A 160 0.98 -46.27 4.56
CA GLY A 160 0.81 -45.33 5.65
C GLY A 160 0.96 -43.90 5.13
N GLY A 161 -0.09 -43.11 5.33
CA GLY A 161 -0.05 -41.67 5.59
C GLY A 161 1.09 -40.86 4.95
N ILE A 162 1.02 -40.61 3.65
CA ILE A 162 1.53 -39.34 3.14
C ILE A 162 0.45 -38.30 3.42
N LYS A 163 0.44 -37.80 4.67
CA LYS A 163 -0.20 -36.50 4.97
C LYS A 163 0.71 -35.42 4.37
N THR A 164 0.68 -35.26 3.04
CA THR A 164 1.02 -33.98 2.44
C THR A 164 -0.03 -33.00 2.97
N LYS A 165 0.27 -32.35 4.10
CA LYS A 165 -0.43 -31.14 4.51
C LYS A 165 -0.25 -30.19 3.33
N LYS A 166 -1.25 -30.11 2.44
CA LYS A 166 -1.33 -29.05 1.46
C LYS A 166 -1.46 -27.78 2.29
N LEU A 167 -0.33 -27.11 2.48
CA LEU A 167 -0.32 -25.78 3.09
C LEU A 167 -0.79 -24.86 1.97
N GLU A 168 -2.04 -24.45 2.07
CA GLU A 168 -2.69 -23.53 1.15
C GLU A 168 -3.00 -22.27 1.98
N ALA A 169 -2.67 -21.09 1.45
CA ALA A 169 -3.08 -19.83 2.05
C ALA A 169 -3.95 -19.09 1.04
N ASN A 170 -5.14 -18.70 1.48
CA ASN A 170 -6.02 -17.81 0.73
C ASN A 170 -5.92 -16.42 1.34
N THR A 171 -5.54 -15.44 0.54
CA THR A 171 -5.49 -14.03 0.95
C THR A 171 -6.50 -13.24 0.15
N VAL A 172 -7.25 -12.36 0.80
CA VAL A 172 -8.15 -11.43 0.11
C VAL A 172 -7.56 -10.04 0.19
N LEU A 173 -7.53 -9.35 -0.94
CA LEU A 173 -7.10 -7.97 -1.02
C LEU A 173 -8.23 -7.14 -1.61
N SER A 174 -8.70 -6.13 -0.87
CA SER A 174 -9.74 -5.22 -1.36
C SER A 174 -9.23 -3.78 -1.42
N LEU A 175 -9.66 -3.05 -2.44
CA LEU A 175 -9.33 -1.65 -2.65
C LEU A 175 -10.61 -0.82 -2.57
N THR A 176 -10.66 0.10 -1.62
CA THR A 176 -11.83 0.95 -1.38
C THR A 176 -11.48 2.41 -1.65
N ASN A 177 -12.31 3.12 -2.42
CA ASN A 177 -12.17 4.54 -2.67
C ASN A 177 -12.57 5.34 -1.41
N VAL A 178 -11.66 6.16 -0.89
CA VAL A 178 -11.89 6.89 0.38
C VAL A 178 -13.01 7.92 0.28
N ARG A 179 -13.26 8.46 -0.91
CA ARG A 179 -14.24 9.54 -1.10
C ARG A 179 -15.65 9.01 -1.30
N THR A 180 -15.82 7.84 -1.93
CA THR A 180 -17.14 7.24 -2.19
C THR A 180 -17.45 6.06 -1.28
N THR A 181 -16.48 5.57 -0.49
CA THR A 181 -16.56 4.34 0.32
C THR A 181 -16.89 3.09 -0.51
N GLU A 182 -16.67 3.15 -1.83
CA GLU A 182 -16.94 2.07 -2.76
C GLU A 182 -15.73 1.14 -2.88
N THR A 183 -15.94 -0.17 -2.76
CA THR A 183 -14.91 -1.17 -3.04
C THR A 183 -14.77 -1.34 -4.55
N VAL A 184 -13.71 -0.76 -5.12
CA VAL A 184 -13.47 -0.70 -6.56
C VAL A 184 -12.79 -1.95 -7.12
N ALA A 185 -12.15 -2.75 -6.26
CA ALA A 185 -11.55 -4.03 -6.65
C ALA A 185 -11.44 -4.98 -5.46
N VAL A 186 -11.69 -6.27 -5.68
CA VAL A 186 -11.42 -7.35 -4.73
C VAL A 186 -10.68 -8.45 -5.48
N GLN A 187 -9.57 -8.92 -4.93
CA GLN A 187 -8.72 -9.92 -5.57
C GLN A 187 -8.29 -10.98 -4.57
N ASP A 188 -8.51 -12.23 -4.95
CA ASP A 188 -8.05 -13.39 -4.19
C ASP A 188 -6.66 -13.83 -4.65
N GLY A 189 -5.80 -14.08 -3.67
CA GLY A 189 -4.46 -14.60 -3.82
C GLY A 189 -4.43 -16.05 -3.38
N TYR A 190 -3.87 -16.90 -4.24
CA TYR A 190 -3.67 -18.32 -3.96
C TYR A 190 -2.21 -18.67 -4.20
N ALA A 191 -1.61 -19.39 -3.25
CA ALA A 191 -0.30 -20.00 -3.42
C ALA A 191 -0.29 -21.36 -2.71
N VAL A 192 0.37 -22.34 -3.31
CA VAL A 192 0.61 -23.64 -2.68
C VAL A 192 2.09 -23.91 -2.52
N LYS A 193 2.42 -24.75 -1.53
CA LYS A 193 3.80 -25.20 -1.27
C LYS A 193 4.51 -25.79 -2.50
N ASN A 194 3.78 -26.32 -3.49
CA ASN A 194 4.36 -26.87 -4.71
C ASN A 194 4.84 -25.81 -5.72
N ASP A 195 4.35 -24.57 -5.64
CA ASP A 195 4.81 -23.45 -6.47
C ASP A 195 6.15 -22.89 -5.98
N ILE A 196 6.48 -23.15 -4.70
CA ILE A 196 7.81 -22.89 -4.14
C ILE A 196 8.74 -24.00 -4.64
N GLY A 197 9.23 -23.83 -5.86
CA GLY A 197 10.05 -24.79 -6.59
C GLY A 197 11.04 -25.55 -5.71
N TRP A 198 10.82 -26.86 -5.62
CA TRP A 198 11.63 -27.81 -4.86
C TRP A 198 13.05 -27.87 -5.44
N GLY A 199 14.00 -27.20 -4.78
CA GLY A 199 15.38 -27.08 -5.28
C GLY A 199 16.40 -26.63 -4.24
N ALA A 200 16.60 -27.45 -3.20
CA ALA A 200 17.82 -27.50 -2.38
C ALA A 200 18.18 -26.29 -1.48
N GLY A 201 17.67 -26.33 -0.25
CA GLY A 201 18.45 -26.03 0.96
C GLY A 201 18.53 -24.56 1.40
N GLY A 202 18.01 -24.31 2.60
CA GLY A 202 18.56 -23.32 3.54
C GLY A 202 18.40 -21.84 3.20
N GLY A 203 17.40 -21.21 3.82
CA GLY A 203 17.45 -19.80 4.23
C GLY A 203 16.87 -18.76 3.27
N TYR A 204 16.31 -17.72 3.89
CA TYR A 204 16.14 -16.31 3.49
C TYR A 204 15.55 -15.95 2.10
N GLY A 205 14.32 -16.36 1.81
CA GLY A 205 13.46 -15.61 0.89
C GLY A 205 12.81 -14.43 1.63
N PHE A 206 12.88 -13.22 1.07
CA PHE A 206 12.32 -11.98 1.63
C PHE A 206 13.01 -11.42 2.91
N ALA A 207 14.13 -11.98 3.35
CA ALA A 207 14.68 -11.63 4.67
C ALA A 207 15.22 -10.20 4.75
N GLY A 208 14.62 -9.42 5.63
CA GLY A 208 15.22 -8.19 6.16
C GLY A 208 14.37 -6.94 6.05
N ALA A 209 13.27 -6.96 5.28
CA ALA A 209 12.44 -5.77 5.07
C ALA A 209 11.14 -5.77 5.91
N VAL A 210 10.59 -6.94 6.25
CA VAL A 210 9.22 -7.03 6.79
C VAL A 210 9.13 -7.70 8.17
N GLY A 211 10.02 -8.65 8.49
CA GLY A 211 10.01 -9.33 9.78
C GLY A 211 8.67 -10.04 10.09
N GLY A 212 8.52 -10.62 11.28
CA GLY A 212 7.21 -11.12 11.73
C GLY A 212 6.71 -12.42 11.08
N GLY A 213 7.62 -13.35 10.74
CA GLY A 213 7.26 -14.73 10.36
C GLY A 213 7.01 -14.98 8.87
N TYR A 214 6.83 -13.93 8.06
CA TYR A 214 6.59 -14.00 6.61
C TYR A 214 7.77 -14.56 5.80
N GLU A 215 8.99 -14.34 6.27
CA GLU A 215 10.24 -14.80 5.65
C GLU A 215 10.74 -16.13 6.25
N SER A 216 10.38 -16.39 7.51
CA SER A 216 10.96 -17.44 8.35
C SER A 216 10.18 -18.76 8.34
N THR A 217 8.90 -18.73 7.96
CA THR A 217 8.01 -19.91 8.01
C THR A 217 7.50 -20.31 6.64
N ASP A 218 7.26 -21.61 6.42
CA ASP A 218 6.66 -22.12 5.18
C ASP A 218 5.31 -21.44 4.90
N ILE A 219 4.48 -21.29 5.93
CA ILE A 219 3.17 -20.63 5.83
C ILE A 219 3.31 -19.14 5.51
N GLY A 220 4.25 -18.44 6.15
CA GLY A 220 4.50 -17.02 5.89
C GLY A 220 4.96 -16.74 4.46
N ARG A 221 5.76 -17.65 3.87
CA ARG A 221 6.18 -17.55 2.46
C ARG A 221 5.02 -17.76 1.51
N ILE A 222 4.18 -18.75 1.78
CA ILE A 222 2.98 -19.01 0.97
C ILE A 222 2.02 -17.82 1.04
N VAL A 223 1.77 -17.28 2.23
CA VAL A 223 0.97 -16.06 2.43
C VAL A 223 1.59 -14.87 1.69
N THR A 224 2.92 -14.75 1.69
CA THR A 224 3.62 -13.69 0.96
C THR A 224 3.40 -13.79 -0.54
N LEU A 225 3.55 -14.98 -1.11
CA LEU A 225 3.29 -15.23 -2.53
C LEU A 225 1.82 -15.00 -2.89
N ALA A 226 0.89 -15.42 -2.03
CA ALA A 226 -0.53 -15.17 -2.22
C ALA A 226 -0.84 -13.66 -2.26
N PHE A 227 -0.24 -12.86 -1.36
CA PHE A 227 -0.37 -11.40 -1.40
C PHE A 227 0.29 -10.75 -2.62
N ILE A 228 1.45 -11.24 -3.06
CA ILE A 228 2.07 -10.76 -4.32
C ILE A 228 1.14 -11.07 -5.49
N ASN A 229 0.54 -12.27 -5.54
CA ASN A 229 -0.39 -12.68 -6.58
C ASN A 229 -1.66 -11.80 -6.61
N SER A 230 -2.33 -11.62 -5.48
CA SER A 230 -3.54 -10.79 -5.39
C SER A 230 -3.23 -9.32 -5.71
N TYR A 231 -2.10 -8.80 -5.22
CA TYR A 231 -1.65 -7.45 -5.54
C TYR A 231 -1.35 -7.28 -7.04
N THR A 232 -0.72 -8.28 -7.66
CA THR A 232 -0.41 -8.27 -9.09
C THR A 232 -1.66 -8.26 -9.95
N LYS A 233 -2.64 -9.12 -9.63
CA LYS A 233 -3.96 -9.11 -10.28
C LYS A 233 -4.63 -7.74 -10.14
N MET A 234 -4.66 -7.20 -8.92
CA MET A 234 -5.28 -5.90 -8.64
C MET A 234 -4.65 -4.77 -9.44
N VAL A 235 -3.32 -4.68 -9.45
CA VAL A 235 -2.60 -3.66 -10.21
C VAL A 235 -2.80 -3.83 -11.71
N SER A 236 -2.84 -5.07 -12.20
CA SER A 236 -3.05 -5.36 -13.62
C SER A 236 -4.45 -4.93 -14.07
N ASP A 237 -5.49 -5.26 -13.29
CA ASP A 237 -6.87 -4.87 -13.57
C ASP A 237 -7.02 -3.34 -13.56
N LEU A 238 -6.47 -2.67 -12.54
CA LEU A 238 -6.49 -1.21 -12.46
C LEU A 238 -5.63 -0.54 -13.55
N GLY A 239 -4.57 -1.20 -14.01
CA GLY A 239 -3.65 -0.73 -15.03
C GLY A 239 -4.17 -0.84 -16.47
N LEU A 240 -4.99 -1.87 -16.75
CA LEU A 240 -5.65 -2.07 -18.05
C LEU A 240 -6.95 -1.27 -18.19
N LEU A 241 -7.61 -0.96 -17.08
CA LEU A 241 -8.83 -0.13 -17.06
C LEU A 241 -8.55 1.38 -17.14
N SER A 242 -7.29 1.80 -17.06
CA SER A 242 -6.95 3.22 -16.89
C SER A 242 -6.13 3.78 -18.06
N ASN A 243 -6.74 3.88 -19.24
CA ASN A 243 -6.49 5.03 -20.13
C ASN A 243 -7.43 6.20 -19.82
N ASP A 244 -8.47 5.94 -19.02
CA ASP A 244 -9.33 6.95 -18.46
C ASP A 244 -8.91 7.34 -17.05
N VAL A 245 -9.32 8.57 -16.72
CA VAL A 245 -8.97 9.38 -15.56
C VAL A 245 -8.88 8.53 -14.27
N PRO A 246 -7.84 8.69 -13.42
CA PRO A 246 -7.75 7.99 -12.14
C PRO A 246 -9.05 8.14 -11.35
N ALA A 247 -9.60 7.06 -10.77
CA ALA A 247 -10.90 7.10 -10.07
C ALA A 247 -10.94 8.09 -8.87
N ALA A 248 -9.79 8.67 -8.48
CA ALA A 248 -9.69 9.82 -7.60
C ALA A 248 -10.40 11.09 -8.13
N GLN A 249 -10.59 11.20 -9.45
CA GLN A 249 -11.28 12.31 -10.13
C GLN A 249 -12.77 12.05 -10.40
N ALA A 250 -13.22 10.80 -10.28
CA ALA A 250 -14.63 10.42 -10.44
C ALA A 250 -15.45 10.62 -9.17
N ALA A 251 -14.79 10.94 -8.06
CA ALA A 251 -15.46 11.18 -6.80
C ALA A 251 -16.02 12.62 -6.74
N PRO A 252 -17.22 12.82 -6.17
CA PRO A 252 -17.90 14.11 -6.15
C PRO A 252 -16.98 15.18 -5.54
N SER A 253 -17.00 16.36 -6.15
CA SER A 253 -16.21 17.49 -5.68
C SER A 253 -16.62 17.85 -4.24
N LYS A 254 -15.67 18.36 -3.44
CA LYS A 254 -15.97 18.77 -2.05
C LYS A 254 -17.16 19.74 -2.04
N THR A 255 -18.13 19.49 -1.17
CA THR A 255 -19.24 20.40 -0.92
C THR A 255 -18.77 21.68 -0.27
N PHE A 256 -19.48 22.77 -0.54
CA PHE A 256 -19.24 24.09 0.03
C PHE A 256 -20.50 24.57 0.73
N VAL A 257 -20.35 25.47 1.69
CA VAL A 257 -21.44 26.13 2.40
C VAL A 257 -21.36 27.63 2.14
N ALA A 258 -22.51 28.26 1.92
CA ALA A 258 -22.61 29.70 1.79
C ALA A 258 -22.35 30.39 3.15
N THR A 259 -21.34 31.24 3.26
CA THR A 259 -21.03 31.98 4.50
C THR A 259 -21.89 33.22 4.70
N ARG A 260 -22.54 33.67 3.63
CA ARG A 260 -23.49 34.78 3.57
C ARG A 260 -24.53 34.49 2.50
N VAL A 261 -25.49 35.39 2.32
CA VAL A 261 -26.40 35.29 1.17
C VAL A 261 -25.60 35.37 -0.13
N VAL A 262 -25.69 34.33 -0.97
CA VAL A 262 -25.05 34.28 -2.28
C VAL A 262 -26.10 34.12 -3.38
N ASN A 263 -25.89 34.79 -4.50
CA ASN A 263 -26.82 34.76 -5.62
C ASN A 263 -26.44 33.66 -6.61
N LEU A 264 -27.33 32.68 -6.79
CA LEU A 264 -27.27 31.67 -7.83
C LEU A 264 -27.78 32.28 -9.14
N ARG A 265 -26.93 32.33 -10.16
CA ARG A 265 -27.22 32.97 -11.45
C ARG A 265 -27.16 31.99 -12.61
N ALA A 266 -27.87 32.29 -13.69
CA ALA A 266 -27.86 31.45 -14.89
C ALA A 266 -26.53 31.52 -15.66
N SER A 267 -25.74 32.57 -15.47
CA SER A 267 -24.46 32.79 -16.15
C SER A 267 -23.39 33.31 -15.18
N PRO A 268 -22.10 33.09 -15.46
CA PRO A 268 -20.97 33.53 -14.64
C PRO A 268 -20.68 35.03 -14.80
N ALA A 269 -21.67 35.87 -14.54
CA ALA A 269 -21.56 37.31 -14.67
C ALA A 269 -22.39 38.03 -13.59
N PRO A 270 -21.94 39.19 -13.09
CA PRO A 270 -22.72 39.98 -12.13
C PRO A 270 -24.12 40.34 -12.63
N GLY A 271 -24.27 40.57 -13.93
CA GLY A 271 -25.54 40.85 -14.61
C GLY A 271 -26.32 39.61 -15.06
N GLY A 272 -25.84 38.39 -14.78
CA GLY A 272 -26.55 37.16 -15.13
C GLY A 272 -27.90 37.06 -14.45
N LYS A 273 -28.90 36.48 -15.13
CA LYS A 273 -30.26 36.30 -14.57
C LYS A 273 -30.16 35.62 -13.19
N LEU A 274 -30.74 36.27 -12.18
CA LEU A 274 -30.84 35.69 -10.84
C LEU A 274 -31.81 34.51 -10.89
N LEU A 275 -31.32 33.32 -10.58
CA LEU A 275 -32.15 32.13 -10.41
C LEU A 275 -32.71 32.10 -9.00
N ARG A 276 -31.82 32.27 -8.01
CA ARG A 276 -32.18 32.17 -6.58
C ARG A 276 -31.15 32.89 -5.71
N ALA A 277 -31.57 33.35 -4.54
CA ALA A 277 -30.66 33.73 -3.46
C ALA A 277 -30.52 32.56 -2.48
N LEU A 278 -29.30 32.10 -2.24
CA LEU A 278 -28.97 31.06 -1.28
C LEU A 278 -28.67 31.74 0.07
N PRO A 279 -29.41 31.47 1.15
CA PRO A 279 -29.09 32.00 2.47
C PRO A 279 -27.76 31.45 3.00
N ALA A 280 -27.19 32.14 3.99
CA ALA A 280 -26.05 31.62 4.73
C ALA A 280 -26.40 30.24 5.34
N GLY A 281 -25.45 29.30 5.29
CA GLY A 281 -25.66 27.91 5.69
C GLY A 281 -26.13 26.99 4.56
N SER A 282 -26.48 27.49 3.38
CA SER A 282 -26.89 26.64 2.25
C SER A 282 -25.71 25.80 1.74
N THR A 283 -25.92 24.48 1.61
CA THR A 283 -24.96 23.58 0.98
C THR A 283 -25.03 23.71 -0.54
N VAL A 284 -23.87 23.72 -1.18
CA VAL A 284 -23.74 23.72 -2.64
C VAL A 284 -22.70 22.68 -3.09
N TYR A 285 -22.98 22.06 -4.24
CA TYR A 285 -22.20 20.97 -4.82
C TYR A 285 -21.54 21.46 -6.11
N PRO A 286 -20.21 21.70 -6.15
CA PRO A 286 -19.56 22.17 -7.36
C PRO A 286 -19.63 21.14 -8.51
N THR A 287 -20.00 21.58 -9.70
CA THR A 287 -20.05 20.70 -10.89
C THR A 287 -18.67 20.52 -11.55
N GLY A 288 -17.68 21.31 -11.12
CA GLY A 288 -16.34 21.34 -11.67
C GLY A 288 -16.09 22.49 -12.66
N LYS A 289 -17.13 23.13 -13.20
CA LYS A 289 -16.95 24.30 -14.08
C LYS A 289 -16.66 25.57 -13.29
N LYS A 290 -15.63 26.30 -13.72
CA LYS A 290 -15.20 27.57 -13.10
C LYS A 290 -14.88 28.58 -14.19
N GLN A 291 -15.35 29.81 -14.02
CA GLN A 291 -15.02 30.95 -14.85
C GLN A 291 -14.67 32.13 -13.94
N ASP A 292 -13.39 32.45 -13.87
CA ASP A 292 -12.83 33.44 -12.94
C ASP A 292 -13.26 33.17 -11.48
N MET A 293 -14.03 34.10 -10.90
CA MET A 293 -14.57 33.99 -9.53
C MET A 293 -15.93 33.27 -9.47
N TRP A 294 -16.48 32.87 -10.61
CA TRP A 294 -17.77 32.20 -10.70
C TRP A 294 -17.61 30.69 -10.78
N TRP A 295 -18.26 29.99 -9.86
CA TRP A 295 -18.25 28.54 -9.82
C TRP A 295 -19.66 28.04 -10.14
N GLU A 296 -19.76 27.07 -11.05
CA GLU A 296 -21.03 26.38 -11.30
C GLU A 296 -21.24 25.36 -10.18
N VAL A 297 -22.39 25.46 -9.53
CA VAL A 297 -22.79 24.62 -8.40
C VAL A 297 -24.23 24.16 -8.59
N ALA A 298 -24.53 22.97 -8.07
CA ALA A 298 -25.89 22.55 -7.78
C ALA A 298 -26.24 22.89 -6.32
N ASP A 299 -27.48 23.27 -6.06
CA ASP A 299 -28.02 23.35 -4.70
C ASP A 299 -28.63 22.02 -4.24
N GLU A 300 -29.11 21.94 -3.00
CA GLU A 300 -29.76 20.75 -2.43
C GLU A 300 -31.04 20.30 -3.17
N ASN A 301 -31.60 21.13 -4.06
CA ASN A 301 -32.77 20.83 -4.87
C ASN A 301 -32.38 20.61 -6.36
N ASP A 302 -31.12 20.28 -6.63
CA ASP A 302 -30.57 20.03 -7.97
C ASP A 302 -30.64 21.23 -8.94
N ASN A 303 -30.84 22.46 -8.46
CA ASN A 303 -30.78 23.63 -9.33
C ASN A 303 -29.32 24.00 -9.60
N VAL A 304 -28.93 23.93 -10.87
CA VAL A 304 -27.58 24.27 -11.32
C VAL A 304 -27.51 25.76 -11.68
N GLY A 305 -26.49 26.43 -11.18
CA GLY A 305 -26.19 27.81 -11.53
C GLY A 305 -24.82 28.25 -11.06
N TRP A 306 -24.51 29.52 -11.32
CA TRP A 306 -23.22 30.13 -11.04
C TRP A 306 -23.29 31.01 -9.79
N VAL A 307 -22.35 30.81 -8.88
CA VAL A 307 -22.20 31.59 -7.65
C VAL A 307 -20.79 32.17 -7.55
N LEU A 308 -20.67 33.29 -6.83
CA LEU A 308 -19.35 33.87 -6.52
C LEU A 308 -18.68 33.06 -5.41
N ASN A 309 -17.47 32.57 -5.68
CA ASN A 309 -16.68 31.78 -4.75
C ASN A 309 -16.34 32.51 -3.43
N ALA A 310 -16.29 33.85 -3.46
CA ALA A 310 -15.99 34.68 -2.29
C ALA A 310 -17.03 34.59 -1.16
N GLY A 311 -18.19 33.97 -1.41
CA GLY A 311 -19.22 33.71 -0.40
C GLY A 311 -19.32 32.24 0.00
N LEU A 312 -18.39 31.39 -0.43
CA LEU A 312 -18.39 29.95 -0.16
C LEU A 312 -17.18 29.57 0.71
N GLU A 313 -17.40 28.65 1.64
CA GLU A 313 -16.33 27.94 2.34
C GLU A 313 -16.50 26.43 2.22
N PRO A 314 -15.42 25.62 2.29
CA PRO A 314 -15.57 24.16 2.29
C PRO A 314 -16.46 23.70 3.45
N ALA A 315 -17.42 22.81 3.16
CA ALA A 315 -18.19 22.16 4.22
C ALA A 315 -17.21 21.42 5.16
N ARG A 316 -17.40 21.61 6.48
CA ARG A 316 -16.58 20.95 7.51
C ARG A 316 -17.06 19.55 7.81
#